data_AF-A0A4D4JFK4-F1
#
_entry.id   AF-A0A4D4JFK4-F1
#
_cell.length_a   1.000
_cell.length_b   1.000
_cell.length_c   1.000
_cell.angle_alpha   90.00
_cell.angle_beta   90.00
_cell.angle_gamma   90.00
#
_symmetry.space_group_name_H-M   'P 1'
#
loop_
_entity.id
_entity.type
_entity.pdbx_description
1 polymer ?
#
loop_
_entity_poly.entity_id
_entity_poly.type
_entity_poly.pdbx_seq_one_letter_code
_entity_poly.pdbx_strand_id
1 'polypeptide(L)'
;MRKYGFLSQVVPYTDRELERLYLYGRLLLNVLPRREDAGVDIGQVDLTHLRITKTGEDNLSLTPEGEQLLPGFTGGGAGRVHEPDKVPLPELIANLNERFGTNLSDEDLVGGSARAAMAEPKVKAAAFANNEEDFGHVFDEVFEGKLIDRIEDDTKVLQRYMDDDTFRSELTKIARRHAYEALRRDVA
;
A
#
# COMPACT_ATOMS: atom_id res chain seq x y z
N MET A 1 -17.38 1.10 19.17
CA MET A 1 -18.64 0.41 19.54
C MET A 1 -18.48 -0.57 20.70
N ARG A 2 -17.54 -1.53 20.65
CA ARG A 2 -17.41 -2.60 21.67
C ARG A 2 -17.22 -2.11 23.12
N LYS A 3 -16.47 -1.02 23.34
CA LYS A 3 -16.22 -0.45 24.68
C LYS A 3 -17.49 0.10 25.35
N TYR A 4 -18.26 0.92 24.62
CA TYR A 4 -19.50 1.49 25.16
C TYR A 4 -20.54 0.42 25.47
N GLY A 5 -20.71 -0.57 24.57
CA GLY A 5 -21.65 -1.67 24.80
C GLY A 5 -21.29 -2.58 25.98
N PHE A 6 -20.00 -2.74 26.29
CA PHE A 6 -19.56 -3.44 27.50
C PHE A 6 -19.84 -2.61 28.76
N LEU A 7 -19.42 -1.34 28.77
CA LEU A 7 -19.58 -0.49 29.94
C LEU A 7 -21.05 -0.20 30.26
N SER A 8 -21.94 -0.15 29.26
CA SER A 8 -23.38 0.09 29.49
C SER A 8 -24.09 -1.02 30.24
N GLN A 9 -23.47 -2.19 30.37
CA GLN A 9 -23.99 -3.30 31.17
C GLN A 9 -23.67 -3.14 32.67
N VAL A 10 -22.64 -2.36 32.99
CA VAL A 10 -22.09 -2.24 34.35
C VAL A 10 -22.35 -0.85 34.94
N VAL A 11 -22.39 0.19 34.10
CA VAL A 11 -22.55 1.58 34.51
C VAL A 11 -23.87 2.15 33.97
N PRO A 12 -24.72 2.77 34.81
CA PRO A 12 -25.92 3.46 34.35
C PRO A 12 -25.54 4.77 33.67
N TYR A 13 -25.37 4.75 32.34
CA TYR A 13 -25.13 5.96 31.57
C TYR A 13 -26.38 6.83 31.52
N THR A 14 -26.24 8.11 31.86
CA THR A 14 -27.32 9.12 31.82
C THR A 14 -27.19 10.08 30.62
N ASP A 15 -26.12 9.92 29.83
CA ASP A 15 -25.79 10.81 28.71
C ASP A 15 -26.50 10.38 27.42
N ARG A 16 -27.50 11.17 27.03
CA ARG A 16 -28.29 10.95 25.80
C ARG A 16 -27.50 11.12 24.52
N GLU A 17 -26.49 11.99 24.49
CA GLU A 17 -25.69 12.21 23.28
C GLU A 17 -24.82 10.99 22.98
N LEU A 18 -24.25 10.40 24.02
CA LEU A 18 -23.40 9.22 23.92
C LEU A 18 -24.20 7.99 23.47
N GLU A 19 -25.43 7.83 23.98
CA GLU A 19 -26.35 6.79 23.54
C GLU A 19 -26.75 6.96 22.07
N ARG A 20 -27.10 8.18 21.66
CA ARG A 20 -27.42 8.50 20.25
C ARG A 20 -26.25 8.20 19.32
N LEU A 21 -25.03 8.57 19.71
CA LEU A 21 -23.82 8.30 18.94
C LEU A 21 -23.53 6.80 18.81
N TYR A 22 -23.70 6.05 19.89
CA TYR A 22 -23.53 4.60 19.88
C TYR A 22 -24.52 3.91 18.93
N LEU A 23 -25.81 4.29 19.00
CA LEU A 23 -26.84 3.74 18.12
C LEU A 23 -26.58 4.07 16.66
N TYR A 24 -26.27 5.33 16.35
CA TYR A 24 -25.93 5.77 15.00
C TYR A 24 -24.73 4.98 14.46
N GLY A 25 -23.65 4.91 15.22
CA GLY A 25 -22.44 4.23 14.77
C GLY A 25 -22.60 2.71 14.67
N ARG A 26 -23.45 2.08 15.48
CA ARG A 26 -23.81 0.66 15.35
C ARG A 26 -24.54 0.39 14.03
N LEU A 27 -25.46 1.27 13.63
CA LEU A 27 -26.18 1.16 12.35
C LEU A 27 -25.27 1.48 11.16
N LEU A 28 -24.42 2.50 11.30
CA LEU A 28 -23.47 2.92 10.26
C LEU A 28 -22.49 1.79 9.90
N LEU A 29 -22.04 1.01 10.87
CA LEU A 29 -21.16 -0.15 10.63
C LEU A 29 -21.80 -1.22 9.72
N ASN A 30 -23.12 -1.30 9.63
CA ASN A 30 -23.79 -2.25 8.73
C ASN A 30 -23.82 -1.75 7.27
N VAL A 31 -23.64 -0.44 7.05
CA VAL A 31 -23.72 0.20 5.73
C VAL A 31 -22.32 0.49 5.17
N LEU A 32 -21.32 0.63 6.05
CA LEU A 32 -19.93 0.75 5.63
C LEU A 32 -19.49 -0.52 4.90
N PRO A 33 -18.71 -0.40 3.81
CA PRO A 33 -18.10 -1.55 3.16
C PRO A 33 -17.29 -2.31 4.21
N ARG A 34 -17.43 -3.64 4.22
CA ARG A 34 -16.64 -4.50 5.10
C ARG A 34 -15.18 -4.20 4.82
N ARG A 35 -14.47 -3.67 5.81
CA ARG A 35 -13.01 -3.67 5.75
C ARG A 35 -12.61 -5.13 5.73
N GLU A 36 -11.67 -5.49 4.85
CA GLU A 36 -10.96 -6.76 4.96
C GLU A 36 -10.15 -6.74 6.26
N ASP A 37 -10.82 -6.94 7.39
CA ASP A 37 -10.14 -7.30 8.62
C ASP A 37 -9.40 -8.60 8.30
N ALA A 38 -8.11 -8.68 8.64
CA ALA A 38 -7.34 -9.93 8.57
C ALA A 38 -7.84 -11.00 9.57
N GLY A 39 -9.04 -10.83 10.13
CA GLY A 39 -9.76 -11.86 10.85
C GLY A 39 -10.41 -12.80 9.85
N VAL A 40 -9.83 -13.98 9.67
CA VAL A 40 -10.41 -15.08 8.91
C VAL A 40 -11.84 -15.33 9.40
N ASP A 41 -12.82 -15.18 8.51
CA ASP A 41 -14.18 -15.66 8.76
C ASP A 41 -14.14 -17.20 8.76
N ILE A 42 -14.18 -17.79 9.95
CA ILE A 42 -14.18 -19.24 10.15
C ILE A 42 -15.57 -19.88 9.96
N GLY A 43 -16.58 -19.10 9.54
CA GLY A 43 -17.94 -19.59 9.28
C GLY A 43 -18.66 -20.11 10.53
N GLN A 44 -19.77 -20.83 10.32
CA GLN A 44 -20.43 -21.56 11.41
C GLN A 44 -19.56 -22.77 11.79
N VAL A 45 -19.00 -22.74 12.99
CA VAL A 45 -18.16 -23.81 13.51
C VAL A 45 -19.06 -24.84 14.20
N ASP A 46 -19.23 -26.01 13.57
CA ASP A 46 -19.86 -27.16 14.23
C ASP A 46 -18.82 -27.83 15.15
N LEU A 47 -19.01 -27.64 16.46
CA LEU A 47 -18.18 -28.27 17.50
C LEU A 47 -18.40 -29.78 17.48
N THR A 48 -17.56 -30.51 16.75
CA THR A 48 -17.62 -31.98 16.70
C THR A 48 -16.99 -32.62 17.94
N HIS A 49 -15.95 -32.01 18.52
CA HIS A 49 -15.28 -32.54 19.71
C HIS A 49 -14.82 -31.39 20.62
N LEU A 50 -15.30 -31.38 21.88
CA LEU A 50 -14.84 -30.46 22.92
C LEU A 50 -14.09 -31.27 23.98
N ARG A 51 -12.79 -31.01 24.15
CA ARG A 51 -12.02 -31.58 25.27
C ARG A 51 -11.75 -30.50 26.30
N ILE A 52 -12.51 -30.52 27.39
CA ILE A 52 -12.24 -29.69 28.56
C ILE A 52 -11.09 -30.36 29.32
N THR A 53 -9.96 -29.67 29.41
CA THR A 53 -8.81 -30.12 30.21
C THR A 53 -8.63 -29.14 31.35
N LYS A 54 -8.52 -29.64 32.58
CA LYS A 54 -8.24 -28.81 33.76
C LYS A 54 -6.78 -28.39 33.70
N THR A 55 -6.53 -27.13 33.33
CA THR A 55 -5.17 -26.58 33.14
C THR A 55 -4.47 -26.29 34.47
N GLY A 56 -5.19 -26.28 35.60
CA GLY A 56 -4.62 -26.10 36.94
C GLY A 56 -5.69 -25.92 38.02
N GLU A 57 -5.27 -25.89 39.30
CA GLU A 57 -6.03 -25.29 40.40
C GLU A 57 -5.29 -24.02 40.83
N ASP A 58 -5.77 -22.87 40.37
CA ASP A 58 -5.20 -21.58 40.77
C ASP A 58 -5.94 -21.04 42.00
N ASN A 59 -5.17 -20.64 43.00
CA ASN A 59 -5.72 -19.98 44.17
C ASN A 59 -5.96 -18.49 43.86
N LEU A 60 -7.20 -18.13 43.52
CA LEU A 60 -7.64 -16.77 43.20
C LEU A 60 -7.97 -15.93 44.45
N SER A 61 -7.42 -16.28 45.62
CA SER A 61 -7.63 -15.49 46.83
C SER A 61 -7.10 -14.07 46.63
N LEU A 62 -7.99 -13.09 46.77
CA LEU A 62 -7.63 -11.68 46.70
C LEU A 62 -6.91 -11.28 47.99
N THR A 63 -5.63 -10.93 47.89
CA THR A 63 -4.94 -10.21 48.96
C THR A 63 -5.38 -8.75 48.93
N PRO A 64 -5.77 -8.15 50.07
CA PRO A 64 -6.14 -6.74 50.11
C PRO A 64 -4.88 -5.88 50.00
N GLU A 65 -4.45 -5.58 48.78
CA GLU A 65 -3.28 -4.73 48.49
C GLU A 65 -3.64 -3.23 48.37
N GLY A 66 -4.82 -2.84 48.83
CA GLY A 66 -5.29 -1.44 48.79
C GLY A 66 -5.88 -1.03 47.44
N GLU A 67 -6.13 0.27 47.27
CA GLU A 67 -6.68 0.81 46.02
C GLU A 67 -5.63 0.73 44.91
N GLN A 68 -5.83 -0.19 43.96
CA GLN A 68 -4.99 -0.29 42.78
C GLN A 68 -5.64 0.43 41.60
N LEU A 69 -4.95 1.45 41.09
CA LEU A 69 -5.31 2.09 39.82
C LEU A 69 -5.11 1.09 38.69
N LEU A 70 -6.21 0.50 38.22
CA LEU A 70 -6.19 -0.29 37.00
C LEU A 70 -5.80 0.62 35.84
N PRO A 71 -4.86 0.21 34.97
CA PRO A 71 -4.61 0.95 33.75
C PRO A 71 -5.93 1.07 32.98
N GLY A 72 -6.36 2.31 32.71
CA GLY A 72 -7.54 2.56 31.89
C GLY A 72 -7.42 1.84 30.56
N PHE A 73 -8.55 1.46 29.94
CA PHE A 73 -8.59 0.71 28.68
C PHE A 73 -7.70 1.33 27.59
N THR A 74 -6.42 0.95 27.54
CA THR A 74 -5.55 1.24 26.41
C THR A 74 -6.16 0.50 25.24
N GLY A 75 -6.51 1.22 24.17
CA GLY A 75 -7.16 0.64 23.01
C GLY A 75 -6.23 -0.30 22.26
N GLY A 76 -5.97 -1.50 22.79
CA GLY A 76 -5.35 -2.63 22.10
C GLY A 76 -6.28 -3.25 21.06
N GLY A 77 -7.07 -2.42 20.38
CA GLY A 77 -7.94 -2.79 19.26
C GLY A 77 -7.60 -2.03 17.99
N ALA A 78 -6.42 -1.43 17.91
CA ALA A 78 -5.73 -1.28 16.65
C ALA A 78 -4.86 -2.53 16.52
N GLY A 79 -5.45 -3.63 16.02
CA GLY A 79 -4.62 -4.53 15.22
C GLY A 79 -3.91 -3.61 14.24
N ARG A 80 -2.58 -3.62 14.24
CA ARG A 80 -1.77 -2.76 13.37
C ARG A 80 -2.50 -2.74 12.03
N VAL A 81 -2.94 -1.56 11.60
CA VAL A 81 -3.18 -1.36 10.18
C VAL A 81 -1.80 -1.51 9.59
N HIS A 82 -1.40 -2.75 9.36
CA HIS A 82 -0.44 -3.07 8.34
C HIS A 82 -1.17 -2.64 7.08
N GLU A 83 -1.08 -1.34 6.75
CA GLU A 83 -0.92 -1.05 5.34
C GLU A 83 0.24 -1.96 4.92
N PRO A 84 0.01 -2.97 4.07
CA PRO A 84 1.12 -3.76 3.56
C PRO A 84 2.13 -2.75 3.04
N ASP A 85 3.40 -2.85 3.44
CA ASP A 85 4.45 -1.94 3.00
C ASP A 85 4.35 -1.81 1.48
N LYS A 86 3.78 -0.69 1.05
CA LYS A 86 3.50 -0.40 -0.35
C LYS A 86 4.87 -0.09 -0.91
N VAL A 87 5.51 -1.03 -1.61
CA VAL A 87 6.62 -0.64 -2.48
C VAL A 87 5.96 -0.19 -3.78
N PRO A 88 5.78 1.13 -4.02
CA PRO A 88 5.22 1.63 -5.27
C PRO A 88 6.03 1.08 -6.45
N LEU A 89 5.37 0.81 -7.58
CA LEU A 89 6.01 0.32 -8.81
C LEU A 89 7.27 1.12 -9.18
N PRO A 90 7.30 2.46 -9.09
CA PRO A 90 8.51 3.25 -9.24
C PRO A 90 9.70 2.84 -8.36
N GLU A 91 9.46 2.47 -7.11
CA GLU A 91 10.52 2.05 -6.17
C GLU A 91 11.03 0.64 -6.48
N LEU A 92 10.14 -0.27 -6.94
CA LEU A 92 10.53 -1.59 -7.45
C LEU A 92 11.37 -1.46 -8.72
N ILE A 93 10.95 -0.61 -9.65
CA ILE A 93 11.67 -0.30 -10.88
C ILE A 93 13.03 0.31 -10.56
N ALA A 94 13.10 1.26 -9.62
CA ALA A 94 14.35 1.86 -9.19
C ALA A 94 15.32 0.82 -8.60
N ASN A 95 14.85 -0.10 -7.76
CA ASN A 95 15.69 -1.15 -7.19
C ASN A 95 16.19 -2.14 -8.25
N LEU A 96 15.35 -2.48 -9.23
CA LEU A 96 15.75 -3.28 -10.39
C LEU A 96 16.82 -2.57 -11.22
N ASN A 97 16.61 -1.29 -11.53
CA ASN A 97 17.57 -0.47 -12.26
C ASN A 97 18.91 -0.34 -11.54
N GLU A 98 18.91 -0.18 -10.21
CA GLU A 98 20.13 -0.12 -9.40
C GLU A 98 20.88 -1.46 -9.38
N ARG A 99 20.16 -2.58 -9.19
CA ARG A 99 20.76 -3.92 -9.12
C ARG A 99 21.31 -4.40 -10.46
N PHE A 100 20.65 -4.06 -11.55
CA PHE A 100 20.96 -4.60 -12.87
C PHE A 100 21.50 -3.53 -13.84
N GLY A 101 21.59 -2.25 -13.48
CA GLY A 101 22.06 -1.20 -14.39
C GLY A 101 21.16 -1.01 -15.61
N THR A 102 19.87 -1.29 -15.47
CA THR A 102 18.86 -1.11 -16.53
C THR A 102 18.18 0.25 -16.41
N ASN A 103 17.52 0.72 -17.46
CA ASN A 103 16.77 1.98 -17.47
C ASN A 103 15.27 1.77 -17.72
N LEU A 104 14.67 0.84 -16.98
CA LEU A 104 13.23 0.60 -17.00
C LEU A 104 12.53 1.90 -16.54
N SER A 105 11.65 2.50 -17.35
CA SER A 105 10.77 3.58 -16.87
C SER A 105 9.32 3.27 -17.18
N ASP A 106 8.43 3.86 -16.37
CA ASP A 106 6.99 3.82 -16.61
C ASP A 106 6.66 4.35 -18.01
N GLU A 107 5.73 3.67 -18.68
CA GLU A 107 5.36 3.82 -20.08
C GLU A 107 5.07 5.28 -20.46
N ASP A 108 5.98 5.89 -21.22
CA ASP A 108 5.73 6.96 -22.18
C ASP A 108 7.02 7.24 -22.98
N LEU A 109 7.21 6.55 -24.12
CA LEU A 109 8.40 6.73 -24.96
C LEU A 109 8.53 8.18 -25.44
N VAL A 110 7.42 8.78 -25.88
CA VAL A 110 7.39 10.12 -26.48
C VAL A 110 7.46 11.19 -25.39
N GLY A 111 6.58 11.15 -24.39
CA GLY A 111 6.58 12.15 -23.34
C GLY A 111 7.72 11.99 -22.33
N GLY A 112 8.33 10.81 -22.22
CA GLY A 112 9.61 10.62 -21.53
C GLY A 112 10.75 11.34 -22.26
N SER A 113 10.87 11.11 -23.57
CA SER A 113 11.89 11.74 -24.41
C SER A 113 11.69 13.26 -24.50
N ALA A 114 10.45 13.73 -24.58
CA ALA A 114 10.11 15.16 -24.57
C ALA A 114 10.47 15.82 -23.24
N ARG A 115 10.16 15.18 -22.09
CA ARG A 115 10.57 15.69 -20.77
C ARG A 115 12.09 15.74 -20.63
N ALA A 116 12.80 14.73 -21.13
CA ALA A 116 14.26 14.71 -21.14
C ALA A 116 14.84 15.83 -22.03
N ALA A 117 14.27 16.06 -23.21
CA ALA A 117 14.66 17.17 -24.08
C ALA A 117 14.38 18.54 -23.43
N MET A 118 13.22 18.72 -22.80
CA MET A 118 12.87 19.93 -22.07
C MET A 118 13.77 20.19 -20.86
N ALA A 119 14.44 19.18 -20.31
CA ALA A 119 15.38 19.35 -19.21
C ALA A 119 16.69 20.03 -19.65
N GLU A 120 17.05 19.93 -20.94
CA GLU A 120 18.30 20.44 -21.49
C GLU A 120 18.37 21.98 -21.44
N PRO A 121 19.47 22.58 -20.93
CA PRO A 121 19.59 24.03 -20.78
C PRO A 121 19.41 24.81 -22.08
N LYS A 122 19.88 24.25 -23.21
CA LYS A 122 19.76 24.87 -24.54
C LYS A 122 18.32 24.93 -25.03
N VAL A 123 17.55 23.86 -24.78
CA VAL A 123 16.12 23.80 -25.13
C VAL A 123 15.32 24.79 -24.29
N LYS A 124 15.59 24.87 -22.98
CA LYS A 124 14.95 25.88 -22.12
C LYS A 124 15.27 27.30 -22.56
N ALA A 125 16.53 27.59 -22.87
CA ALA A 125 16.94 28.91 -23.33
C ALA A 125 16.28 29.28 -24.66
N ALA A 126 16.20 28.34 -25.61
CA ALA A 126 15.51 28.54 -26.88
C ALA A 126 14.01 28.84 -26.69
N ALA A 127 13.33 28.15 -25.77
CA ALA A 127 11.91 28.34 -25.50
C ALA A 127 11.55 29.76 -25.01
N PHE A 128 12.45 30.43 -24.27
CA PHE A 128 12.22 31.79 -23.78
C PHE A 128 12.72 32.88 -24.74
N ALA A 129 13.56 32.53 -25.71
CA ALA A 129 14.20 33.48 -26.62
C ALA A 129 13.55 33.54 -28.01
N ASN A 130 12.84 32.49 -28.42
CA ASN A 130 12.40 32.26 -29.80
C ASN A 130 10.88 32.10 -29.91
N ASN A 131 10.34 32.28 -31.12
CA ASN A 131 8.98 31.84 -31.45
C ASN A 131 8.96 30.30 -31.62
N GLU A 132 7.77 29.72 -31.83
CA GLU A 132 7.61 28.27 -31.93
C GLU A 132 8.37 27.62 -33.10
N GLU A 133 8.40 28.26 -34.28
CA GLU A 133 9.14 27.75 -35.44
C GLU A 133 10.66 27.75 -35.18
N ASP A 134 11.19 28.85 -34.67
CA ASP A 134 12.62 29.01 -34.36
C ASP A 134 13.05 28.14 -33.16
N PHE A 135 12.13 27.84 -32.24
CA PHE A 135 12.33 26.89 -31.15
C PHE A 135 12.43 25.45 -31.66
N GLY A 136 11.58 25.07 -32.63
CA GLY A 136 11.57 23.75 -33.25
C GLY A 136 12.95 23.32 -33.76
N HIS A 137 13.70 24.24 -34.37
CA HIS A 137 15.06 23.97 -34.85
C HIS A 137 16.04 23.46 -33.78
N VAL A 138 15.83 23.84 -32.51
CA VAL A 138 16.67 23.39 -31.38
C VAL A 138 16.04 22.21 -30.66
N PHE A 139 14.70 22.23 -30.52
CA PHE A 139 13.99 21.18 -29.82
C PHE A 139 13.99 19.85 -30.57
N ASP A 140 13.76 19.87 -31.89
CA ASP A 140 13.56 18.67 -32.69
C ASP A 140 14.81 17.78 -32.71
N GLU A 141 16.00 18.38 -32.90
CA GLU A 141 17.28 17.67 -32.88
C GLU A 141 17.54 17.01 -31.52
N VAL A 142 17.29 17.76 -30.43
CA VAL A 142 17.49 17.25 -29.06
C VAL A 142 16.47 16.16 -28.75
N PHE A 143 15.23 16.35 -29.15
CA PHE A 143 14.16 15.38 -28.96
C PHE A 143 14.44 14.08 -29.71
N GLU A 144 14.86 14.15 -30.98
CA GLU A 144 15.24 12.98 -31.77
C GLU A 144 16.38 12.21 -31.11
N GLY A 145 17.42 12.91 -30.64
CA GLY A 145 18.51 12.27 -29.87
C GLY A 145 18.01 11.55 -28.62
N LYS A 146 17.19 12.21 -27.79
CA LYS A 146 16.64 11.59 -26.57
C LYS A 146 15.71 10.40 -26.89
N LEU A 147 15.00 10.46 -28.00
CA LEU A 147 14.12 9.39 -28.46
C LEU A 147 14.93 8.15 -28.88
N ILE A 148 16.02 8.35 -29.64
CA ILE A 148 16.93 7.27 -30.04
C ILE A 148 17.58 6.64 -28.81
N ASP A 149 18.16 7.46 -27.91
CA ASP A 149 18.77 6.98 -26.66
C ASP A 149 17.79 6.11 -25.87
N ARG A 150 16.52 6.52 -25.80
CA ARG A 150 15.48 5.79 -25.09
C ARG A 150 15.17 4.44 -25.74
N ILE A 151 15.05 4.40 -27.07
CA ILE A 151 14.81 3.15 -27.82
C ILE A 151 16.00 2.19 -27.68
N GLU A 152 17.23 2.70 -27.70
CA GLU A 152 18.42 1.88 -27.50
C GLU A 152 18.45 1.27 -26.10
N ASP A 153 18.13 2.05 -25.07
CA ASP A 153 18.06 1.57 -23.69
C ASP A 153 16.97 0.49 -23.52
N ASP A 154 15.78 0.72 -24.06
CA ASP A 154 14.69 -0.26 -24.04
C ASP A 154 15.11 -1.56 -24.77
N THR A 155 15.84 -1.44 -25.89
CA THR A 155 16.39 -2.59 -26.63
C THR A 155 17.43 -3.36 -25.81
N LYS A 156 18.33 -2.67 -25.10
CA LYS A 156 19.32 -3.33 -24.20
C LYS A 156 18.63 -4.11 -23.09
N VAL A 157 17.57 -3.55 -22.51
CA VAL A 157 16.78 -4.25 -21.47
C VAL A 157 16.14 -5.51 -22.06
N LEU A 158 15.55 -5.42 -23.25
CA LEU A 158 14.95 -6.57 -23.92
C LEU A 158 15.99 -7.66 -24.22
N GLN A 159 17.15 -7.28 -24.76
CA GLN A 159 18.26 -8.22 -25.01
C GLN A 159 18.67 -8.91 -23.71
N ARG A 160 18.86 -8.15 -22.62
CA ARG A 160 19.22 -8.72 -21.32
C ARG A 160 18.16 -9.65 -20.76
N TYR A 161 16.88 -9.34 -20.95
CA TYR A 161 15.78 -10.23 -20.57
C TYR A 161 15.81 -11.57 -21.31
N MET A 162 16.29 -11.58 -22.56
CA MET A 162 16.40 -12.80 -23.36
C MET A 162 17.66 -13.60 -23.00
N ASP A 163 18.77 -12.92 -22.72
CA ASP A 163 20.09 -13.54 -22.58
C ASP A 163 20.46 -13.92 -21.12
N ASP A 164 19.87 -13.26 -20.11
CA ASP A 164 20.16 -13.50 -18.68
C ASP A 164 18.97 -14.15 -17.97
N ASP A 165 19.07 -15.46 -17.73
CA ASP A 165 18.08 -16.26 -17.01
C ASP A 165 17.76 -15.74 -15.61
N THR A 166 18.78 -15.20 -14.91
CA THR A 166 18.62 -14.68 -13.55
C THR A 166 17.78 -13.41 -13.59
N PHE A 167 18.16 -12.46 -14.45
CA PHE A 167 17.44 -11.22 -14.65
C PHE A 167 15.98 -11.47 -15.07
N ARG A 168 15.77 -12.38 -16.03
CA ARG A 168 14.44 -12.81 -16.49
C ARG A 168 13.57 -13.32 -15.35
N SER A 169 14.12 -14.22 -14.53
CA SER A 169 13.37 -14.85 -13.44
C SER A 169 12.96 -13.86 -12.35
N GLU A 170 13.86 -12.94 -11.97
CA GLU A 170 13.61 -11.91 -10.96
C GLU A 170 12.61 -10.86 -11.47
N LEU A 171 12.79 -10.36 -12.70
CA LEU A 171 11.88 -9.38 -13.29
C LEU A 171 10.46 -9.95 -13.45
N THR A 172 10.34 -11.21 -13.90
CA THR A 172 9.05 -11.92 -14.00
C THR A 172 8.38 -12.08 -12.63
N LYS A 173 9.16 -12.43 -11.61
CA LYS A 173 8.65 -12.61 -10.24
C LYS A 173 8.13 -11.30 -9.66
N ILE A 174 8.84 -10.19 -9.89
CA ILE A 174 8.45 -8.85 -9.45
C ILE A 174 7.17 -8.40 -10.17
N ALA A 175 7.14 -8.50 -11.50
CA ALA A 175 5.97 -8.13 -12.31
C ALA A 175 4.72 -8.94 -11.89
N ARG A 176 4.87 -10.25 -11.68
CA ARG A 176 3.78 -11.12 -11.21
C ARG A 176 3.25 -10.70 -9.84
N ARG A 177 4.13 -10.36 -8.89
CA ARG A 177 3.71 -9.89 -7.56
C ARG A 177 2.92 -8.58 -7.68
N HIS A 178 3.45 -7.62 -8.44
CA HIS A 178 2.78 -6.34 -8.65
C HIS A 178 1.40 -6.51 -9.30
N ALA A 179 1.30 -7.30 -10.37
CA ALA A 179 0.03 -7.57 -11.05
C ALA A 179 -1.00 -8.25 -10.12
N TYR A 180 -0.55 -9.21 -9.31
CA TYR A 180 -1.40 -9.89 -8.34
C TYR A 180 -1.95 -8.95 -7.26
N GLU A 181 -1.10 -8.07 -6.73
CA GLU A 181 -1.49 -7.06 -5.74
C GLU A 181 -2.43 -6.01 -6.35
N ALA A 182 -2.15 -5.54 -7.57
CA ALA A 182 -2.98 -4.57 -8.28
C ALA A 182 -4.40 -5.12 -8.55
N LEU A 183 -4.50 -6.33 -9.08
CA LEU A 183 -5.79 -6.96 -9.37
C LEU A 183 -6.60 -7.24 -8.10
N ARG A 184 -5.95 -7.57 -6.98
CA ARG A 184 -6.64 -7.74 -5.70
C ARG A 184 -7.08 -6.42 -5.08
N ARG A 185 -6.38 -5.32 -5.39
CA ARG A 185 -6.76 -3.97 -4.97
C ARG A 185 -7.99 -3.47 -5.74
N ASP A 186 -8.20 -3.89 -6.98
CA ASP A 186 -9.39 -3.55 -7.78
C ASP A 186 -10.64 -4.36 -7.40
N VAL A 187 -10.45 -5.51 -6.74
CA VAL A 187 -11.55 -6.38 -6.25
C VAL A 187 -11.95 -6.06 -4.80
N ALA A 188 -11.12 -5.30 -4.07
CA ALA A 188 -11.33 -4.85 -2.68
C ALA A 188 -11.94 -3.44 -2.61
#